data_AF-A0A3D5CFW3-F1
#
_entry.id   AF-A0A3D5CFW3-F1
#
_cell.length_a   1.000
_cell.length_b   1.000
_cell.length_c   1.000
_cell.angle_alpha   90.00
_cell.angle_beta   90.00
_cell.angle_gamma   90.00
#
_symmetry.space_group_name_H-M   'P 1'
#
loop_
_entity.id
_entity.type
_entity.pdbx_description
1 polymer ?
#
loop_
_entity_poly.entity_id
_entity_poly.type
_entity_poly.pdbx_seq_one_letter_code
_entity_poly.pdbx_strand_id
1 'polypeptide(L)'
;AAASPTLGSATADTAGSDEPDPAALVDAEDERLRAMSAVSAGGGIVAAPEYNTVVLGARPSAYTLDDLVSAGAASWLDDGTIELTRHIVVRAGAVLNLSLPGETLRMDSDSDGFVSLVAWGGVLQLTGDADRPLTLVGWDAEGARPDTTTTDGRAYVRARNGTITAANVAFDSLGFWSGRTGGVAVTATDSGTAAGSFSHTIHFGLQTGLFLSGVTGVTVDGGEIINAVENGIAVTNGSSDTVISNTTITRSGASAISMDKRSRNLTVTGCMLADSQRFGVEADGSALADGPNPEGYGLDHAAGLTITATSVSGNARGGIRAVAIDAAEYVELSVEEHATALELLGPADDVRVADGTLTSTGGVALSIADSVTDAVVTGMTLTGTDGAVSVADAAVTLTDNTVQVSGSGHALSIDGASTVSASRNALAGVGAGAIASGPRADVSAEGNDESAWTYELEAVKWLNRHPMGWMWALVLVIPAIGVPLIARRNRKHRELRALFEDAVIRFGAAQIESYQQGGAMPVSGVRPVEPEPVPTASPVESEPPTAISSDSLHQAASEHALRPSLPPQPHREPTPPV
;
A
#
# COMPACT_ATOMS: atom_id res chain seq x y z
N ALA A 1 -15.51 -37.37 -4.68
CA ALA A 1 -15.75 -37.93 -3.34
C ALA A 1 -14.56 -37.57 -2.45
N ALA A 2 -14.85 -37.13 -1.21
CA ALA A 2 -13.96 -36.61 -0.16
C ALA A 2 -13.38 -35.20 -0.46
N ALA A 3 -14.04 -34.08 -0.13
CA ALA A 3 -14.49 -33.53 1.18
C ALA A 3 -13.33 -32.94 2.02
N SER A 4 -13.19 -31.62 1.92
CA SER A 4 -12.35 -30.77 2.78
C SER A 4 -12.96 -30.64 4.18
N PRO A 5 -12.16 -30.62 5.26
CA PRO A 5 -12.68 -30.51 6.61
C PRO A 5 -13.04 -29.07 6.98
N THR A 6 -14.26 -28.92 7.46
CA THR A 6 -14.79 -27.79 8.22
C THR A 6 -14.16 -27.72 9.62
N LEU A 7 -13.62 -26.56 9.97
CA LEU A 7 -13.40 -26.07 11.33
C LEU A 7 -14.01 -24.66 11.31
N GLY A 8 -15.00 -24.28 12.12
CA GLY A 8 -15.48 -24.81 13.38
C GLY A 8 -15.89 -23.55 14.15
N SER A 9 -17.20 -23.25 14.12
CA SER A 9 -17.82 -22.12 14.81
C SER A 9 -17.45 -22.15 16.29
N ALA A 10 -16.66 -21.16 16.72
CA ALA A 10 -16.49 -20.83 18.12
C ALA A 10 -17.31 -19.57 18.37
N THR A 11 -18.52 -19.79 18.90
CA THR A 11 -19.36 -18.76 19.52
C THR A 11 -18.61 -18.14 20.68
N ALA A 12 -17.96 -17.00 20.43
CA ALA A 12 -17.62 -16.06 21.47
C ALA A 12 -18.86 -15.21 21.72
N ASP A 13 -19.53 -15.54 22.82
CA ASP A 13 -20.60 -14.78 23.45
C ASP A 13 -20.09 -13.34 23.68
N THR A 14 -20.40 -12.47 22.73
CA THR A 14 -20.17 -11.03 22.86
C THR A 14 -21.47 -10.47 23.39
N ALA A 15 -21.41 -9.94 24.61
CA ALA A 15 -22.45 -9.09 25.15
C ALA A 15 -22.84 -8.08 24.06
N GLY A 16 -24.08 -8.17 23.60
CA GLY A 16 -24.59 -7.34 22.52
C GLY A 16 -24.40 -5.87 22.87
N SER A 17 -23.66 -5.16 22.03
CA SER A 17 -23.78 -3.72 21.94
C SER A 17 -25.22 -3.42 21.54
N ASP A 18 -25.92 -2.58 22.29
CA ASP A 18 -27.21 -1.98 21.89
C ASP A 18 -27.06 -1.05 20.65
N GLU A 19 -25.86 -0.96 20.06
CA GLU A 19 -25.59 -0.22 18.83
C GLU A 19 -26.17 -0.96 17.61
N PRO A 20 -26.90 -0.26 16.70
CA PRO A 20 -27.41 -0.85 15.48
C PRO A 20 -26.30 -1.45 14.61
N ASP A 21 -26.58 -2.57 13.94
CA ASP A 21 -25.68 -3.08 12.89
C ASP A 21 -25.76 -2.14 11.67
N PRO A 22 -24.66 -1.47 11.27
CA PRO A 22 -24.68 -0.53 10.16
C PRO A 22 -25.11 -1.18 8.83
N ALA A 23 -24.89 -2.49 8.68
CA ALA A 23 -25.38 -3.24 7.53
C ALA A 23 -26.90 -3.30 7.46
N ALA A 24 -27.52 -3.61 8.61
CA ALA A 24 -28.97 -3.65 8.72
C ALA A 24 -29.61 -2.28 8.48
N LEU A 25 -28.99 -1.19 8.94
CA LEU A 25 -29.46 0.18 8.68
C LEU A 25 -29.51 0.50 7.18
N VAL A 26 -28.44 0.12 6.47
CA VAL A 26 -28.33 0.36 5.03
C VAL A 26 -29.28 -0.52 4.21
N ASP A 27 -29.58 -1.73 4.66
CA ASP A 27 -30.60 -2.58 4.03
C ASP A 27 -32.02 -2.05 4.29
N ALA A 28 -32.29 -1.56 5.50
CA ALA A 28 -33.56 -0.91 5.84
C ALA A 28 -33.78 0.37 5.01
N GLU A 29 -32.74 1.17 4.81
CA GLU A 29 -32.81 2.36 3.98
C GLU A 29 -33.10 2.03 2.51
N ASP A 30 -32.47 0.98 2.00
CA ASP A 30 -32.74 0.49 0.65
C ASP A 30 -34.18 -0.01 0.49
N GLU A 31 -34.72 -0.68 1.49
CA GLU A 31 -36.12 -1.14 1.50
C GLU A 31 -37.10 0.03 1.57
N ARG A 32 -36.85 1.03 2.42
CA ARG A 32 -37.63 2.28 2.46
C ARG A 32 -37.63 2.95 1.10
N LEU A 33 -36.46 3.11 0.49
CA LEU A 33 -36.32 3.67 -0.84
C LEU A 33 -37.14 2.84 -1.86
N ARG A 34 -37.04 1.51 -1.89
CA ARG A 34 -37.86 0.67 -2.77
C ARG A 34 -39.36 0.91 -2.57
N ALA A 35 -39.83 1.04 -1.33
CA ALA A 35 -41.23 1.39 -1.05
C ALA A 35 -41.59 2.77 -1.64
N MET A 36 -40.71 3.78 -1.50
CA MET A 36 -40.89 5.11 -2.10
C MET A 36 -40.93 5.08 -3.62
N SER A 37 -40.29 4.09 -4.25
CA SER A 37 -40.37 3.90 -5.70
C SER A 37 -41.79 3.53 -6.18
N ALA A 38 -42.58 2.87 -5.33
CA ALA A 38 -43.96 2.46 -5.61
C ALA A 38 -44.99 3.57 -5.32
N VAL A 39 -44.62 4.61 -4.57
CA VAL A 39 -45.49 5.75 -4.29
C VAL A 39 -45.71 6.56 -5.57
N SER A 40 -46.97 6.66 -6.00
CA SER A 40 -47.36 7.47 -7.16
C SER A 40 -47.44 8.95 -6.76
N ALA A 41 -46.37 9.70 -7.03
CA ALA A 41 -46.32 11.13 -6.76
C ALA A 41 -47.06 11.99 -7.80
N GLY A 42 -47.51 11.38 -8.91
CA GLY A 42 -48.09 12.12 -10.05
C GLY A 42 -47.18 13.28 -10.46
N GLY A 43 -47.77 14.48 -10.60
CA GLY A 43 -47.02 15.71 -10.83
C GLY A 43 -47.01 16.70 -9.66
N GLY A 44 -47.00 16.20 -8.42
CA GLY A 44 -47.08 17.01 -7.22
C GLY A 44 -46.17 16.53 -6.09
N ILE A 45 -46.44 17.00 -4.88
CA ILE A 45 -45.75 16.56 -3.66
C ILE A 45 -46.65 15.54 -2.97
N VAL A 46 -46.07 14.42 -2.54
CA VAL A 46 -46.77 13.40 -1.74
C VAL A 46 -46.01 13.16 -0.45
N ALA A 47 -46.68 13.38 0.69
CA ALA A 47 -46.15 12.99 1.98
C ALA A 47 -46.48 11.51 2.25
N ALA A 48 -45.46 10.75 2.64
CA ALA A 48 -45.54 9.38 3.10
C ALA A 48 -45.12 9.36 4.60
N PRO A 49 -46.04 9.76 5.51
CA PRO A 49 -45.73 9.93 6.93
C PRO A 49 -45.24 8.65 7.60
N GLU A 50 -45.70 7.49 7.14
CA GLU A 50 -45.29 6.17 7.64
C GLU A 50 -43.80 5.85 7.37
N TYR A 51 -43.16 6.59 6.46
CA TYR A 51 -41.73 6.50 6.16
C TYR A 51 -40.98 7.80 6.46
N ASN A 52 -41.60 8.75 7.18
CA ASN A 52 -41.08 10.10 7.38
C ASN A 52 -40.53 10.77 6.10
N THR A 53 -41.23 10.58 4.97
CA THR A 53 -40.70 10.95 3.64
C THR A 53 -41.63 11.88 2.89
N VAL A 54 -41.06 12.80 2.12
CA VAL A 54 -41.73 13.60 1.10
C VAL A 54 -41.21 13.23 -0.29
N VAL A 55 -42.12 12.86 -1.18
CA VAL A 55 -41.82 12.46 -2.56
C VAL A 55 -42.21 13.57 -3.52
N LEU A 56 -41.27 14.01 -4.35
CA LEU A 56 -41.47 15.04 -5.37
C LEU A 56 -41.69 14.37 -6.74
N GLY A 57 -42.89 14.50 -7.28
CA GLY A 57 -43.30 13.96 -8.58
C GLY A 57 -42.95 14.87 -9.76
N ALA A 58 -43.16 14.38 -10.98
CA ALA A 58 -42.75 15.10 -12.18
C ALA A 58 -43.60 16.35 -12.44
N ARG A 59 -43.00 17.55 -12.44
CA ARG A 59 -43.70 18.78 -12.80
C ARG A 59 -42.80 19.71 -13.64
N PRO A 60 -43.37 20.63 -14.45
CA PRO A 60 -42.57 21.51 -15.32
C PRO A 60 -41.67 22.49 -14.56
N SER A 61 -42.10 22.97 -13.39
CA SER A 61 -41.35 23.92 -12.57
C SER A 61 -40.52 23.20 -11.51
N ALA A 62 -39.28 23.64 -11.27
CA ALA A 62 -38.48 23.09 -10.18
C ALA A 62 -39.18 23.27 -8.82
N TYR A 63 -39.02 22.29 -7.93
CA TYR A 63 -39.29 22.41 -6.50
C TYR A 63 -38.23 23.27 -5.85
N THR A 64 -38.63 24.01 -4.83
CA THR A 64 -37.80 24.96 -4.08
C THR A 64 -37.90 24.68 -2.59
N LEU A 65 -37.16 25.42 -1.77
CA LEU A 65 -37.29 25.34 -0.33
C LEU A 65 -38.73 25.65 0.15
N ASP A 66 -39.42 26.62 -0.47
CA ASP A 66 -40.80 26.98 -0.11
C ASP A 66 -41.77 25.81 -0.31
N ASP A 67 -41.54 24.99 -1.34
CA ASP A 67 -42.31 23.77 -1.56
C ASP A 67 -42.07 22.74 -0.43
N LEU A 68 -40.82 22.60 0.04
CA LEU A 68 -40.47 21.71 1.14
C LEU A 68 -41.05 22.19 2.48
N VAL A 69 -41.01 23.50 2.74
CA VAL A 69 -41.62 24.11 3.93
C VAL A 69 -43.13 23.94 3.91
N SER A 70 -43.77 24.19 2.76
CA SER A 70 -45.21 24.00 2.59
C SER A 70 -45.64 22.53 2.78
N ALA A 71 -44.76 21.59 2.44
CA ALA A 71 -44.97 20.16 2.65
C ALA A 71 -44.68 19.67 4.08
N GLY A 72 -44.19 20.56 4.97
CA GLY A 72 -43.77 20.22 6.32
C GLY A 72 -42.53 19.33 6.36
N ALA A 73 -41.71 19.37 5.31
CA ALA A 73 -40.45 18.64 5.22
C ALA A 73 -39.27 19.44 5.80
N ALA A 74 -39.38 20.77 5.74
CA ALA A 74 -38.38 21.70 6.25
C ALA A 74 -39.04 22.86 7.01
N SER A 75 -38.27 23.55 7.84
CA SER A 75 -38.69 24.77 8.53
C SER A 75 -37.52 25.72 8.76
N TRP A 76 -37.80 27.02 8.71
CA TRP A 76 -36.85 28.04 9.15
C TRP A 76 -36.76 28.04 10.67
N LEU A 77 -35.54 27.94 11.20
CA LEU A 77 -35.24 28.14 12.62
C LEU A 77 -35.02 29.63 12.92
N ASP A 78 -34.21 30.26 12.09
CA ASP A 78 -33.84 31.68 12.15
C ASP A 78 -33.42 32.19 10.76
N ASP A 79 -33.02 33.46 10.68
CA ASP A 79 -32.43 34.04 9.47
C ASP A 79 -31.06 33.38 9.21
N GLY A 80 -30.97 32.47 8.24
CA GLY A 80 -29.73 31.76 7.94
C GLY A 80 -29.81 30.24 8.09
N THR A 81 -30.78 29.73 8.85
CA THR A 81 -30.79 28.31 9.25
C THR A 81 -32.14 27.65 8.98
N ILE A 82 -32.06 26.52 8.28
CA ILE A 82 -33.20 25.69 7.89
C ILE A 82 -33.01 24.30 8.50
N GLU A 83 -34.06 23.76 9.08
CA GLU A 83 -34.12 22.37 9.54
C GLU A 83 -34.82 21.51 8.49
N LEU A 84 -34.24 20.38 8.12
CA LEU A 84 -34.85 19.34 7.30
C LEU A 84 -35.13 18.13 8.19
N THR A 85 -36.41 17.86 8.45
CA THR A 85 -36.87 16.85 9.42
C THR A 85 -37.48 15.61 8.76
N ARG A 86 -37.57 15.62 7.42
CA ARG A 86 -38.12 14.51 6.63
C ARG A 86 -37.18 14.15 5.50
N HIS A 87 -37.12 12.86 5.17
CA HIS A 87 -36.45 12.42 3.95
C HIS A 87 -37.11 13.03 2.72
N ILE A 88 -36.31 13.34 1.70
CA ILE A 88 -36.77 13.84 0.42
C ILE A 88 -36.41 12.85 -0.68
N VAL A 89 -37.39 12.50 -1.51
CA VAL A 89 -37.17 11.69 -2.72
C VAL A 89 -37.61 12.46 -3.95
N VAL A 90 -36.67 12.86 -4.80
CA VAL A 90 -36.91 13.56 -6.07
C VAL A 90 -37.03 12.54 -7.19
N ARG A 91 -38.23 12.35 -7.75
CA ARG A 91 -38.50 11.32 -8.77
C ARG A 91 -38.11 11.76 -10.18
N ALA A 92 -38.05 10.80 -11.09
CA ALA A 92 -37.89 11.06 -12.53
C ALA A 92 -38.86 12.13 -13.04
N GLY A 93 -38.31 13.10 -13.78
CA GLY A 93 -39.07 14.26 -14.28
C GLY A 93 -39.30 15.38 -13.27
N ALA A 94 -38.82 15.23 -12.03
CA ALA A 94 -38.80 16.28 -11.02
C ALA A 94 -37.41 16.89 -10.88
N VAL A 95 -37.36 18.18 -10.57
CA VAL A 95 -36.14 18.92 -10.24
C VAL A 95 -36.33 19.56 -8.88
N LEU A 96 -35.42 19.34 -7.94
CA LEU A 96 -35.34 20.11 -6.70
C LEU A 96 -34.17 21.08 -6.83
N ASN A 97 -34.46 22.37 -6.73
CA ASN A 97 -33.48 23.45 -6.79
C ASN A 97 -33.42 24.17 -5.44
N LEU A 98 -32.30 24.00 -4.75
CA LEU A 98 -31.95 24.69 -3.51
C LEU A 98 -30.84 25.69 -3.81
N SER A 99 -31.25 26.89 -4.24
CA SER A 99 -30.37 28.04 -4.44
C SER A 99 -30.44 28.94 -3.20
N LEU A 100 -29.56 28.71 -2.24
CA LEU A 100 -29.65 29.22 -0.87
C LEU A 100 -28.29 29.75 -0.40
N PRO A 101 -27.81 30.89 -0.95
CA PRO A 101 -26.46 31.38 -0.69
C PRO A 101 -26.26 31.85 0.76
N GLY A 102 -25.32 31.24 1.46
CA GLY A 102 -24.97 31.54 2.85
C GLY A 102 -25.90 30.90 3.88
N GLU A 103 -26.89 30.13 3.43
CA GLU A 103 -27.82 29.44 4.30
C GLU A 103 -27.24 28.09 4.75
N THR A 104 -27.67 27.64 5.93
CA THR A 104 -27.34 26.32 6.48
C THR A 104 -28.58 25.45 6.54
N LEU A 105 -28.58 24.35 5.79
CA LEU A 105 -29.56 23.28 5.86
C LEU A 105 -29.07 22.21 6.85
N ARG A 106 -29.61 22.24 8.07
CA ARG A 106 -29.44 21.20 9.09
C ARG A 106 -30.33 20.01 8.76
N MET A 107 -29.70 18.89 8.46
CA MET A 107 -30.36 17.63 8.18
C MET A 107 -30.42 16.83 9.48
N ASP A 108 -31.62 16.61 9.99
CA ASP A 108 -31.86 15.89 11.25
C ASP A 108 -31.13 14.52 11.26
N SER A 109 -30.29 14.30 12.28
CA SER A 109 -29.36 13.17 12.38
C SER A 109 -28.92 12.99 13.82
N ASP A 110 -29.43 11.95 14.47
CA ASP A 110 -29.10 11.58 15.84
C ASP A 110 -29.29 10.06 16.05
N SER A 111 -29.25 9.61 17.31
CA SER A 111 -29.40 8.20 17.65
C SER A 111 -30.80 7.62 17.38
N ASP A 112 -31.82 8.47 17.23
CA ASP A 112 -33.19 8.05 16.91
C ASP A 112 -33.40 7.90 15.39
N GLY A 113 -32.56 8.55 14.57
CA GLY A 113 -32.51 8.35 13.14
C GLY A 113 -31.86 9.48 12.36
N PHE A 114 -32.05 9.47 11.05
CA PHE A 114 -31.46 10.46 10.16
C PHE A 114 -32.39 10.79 9.00
N VAL A 115 -32.16 11.93 8.32
CA VAL A 115 -32.83 12.28 7.07
C VAL A 115 -31.92 12.12 5.86
N SER A 116 -32.53 11.89 4.69
CA SER A 116 -31.78 11.75 3.44
C SER A 116 -32.39 12.58 2.31
N LEU A 117 -31.52 13.14 1.48
CA LEU A 117 -31.88 13.91 0.30
C LEU A 117 -31.51 13.11 -0.95
N VAL A 118 -32.49 12.44 -1.55
CA VAL A 118 -32.27 11.46 -2.61
C VAL A 118 -32.94 11.88 -3.92
N ALA A 119 -32.16 12.13 -4.96
CA ALA A 119 -32.65 12.19 -6.32
C ALA A 119 -32.71 10.78 -6.92
N TRP A 120 -33.91 10.22 -7.08
CA TRP A 120 -34.10 8.92 -7.74
C TRP A 120 -34.74 9.10 -9.12
N GLY A 121 -33.92 9.08 -10.18
CA GLY A 121 -34.40 9.44 -11.52
C GLY A 121 -34.52 10.94 -11.75
N GLY A 122 -34.66 11.71 -10.67
CA GLY A 122 -34.80 13.16 -10.70
C GLY A 122 -33.47 13.90 -10.73
N VAL A 123 -33.56 15.21 -10.57
CA VAL A 123 -32.43 16.13 -10.58
C VAL A 123 -32.39 16.89 -9.26
N LEU A 124 -31.22 16.93 -8.64
CA LEU A 124 -30.91 17.78 -7.49
C LEU A 124 -29.95 18.89 -7.92
N GLN A 125 -30.34 20.14 -7.71
CA GLN A 125 -29.51 21.32 -7.93
C GLN A 125 -29.30 22.01 -6.59
N LEU A 126 -28.04 22.10 -6.16
CA LEU A 126 -27.61 22.74 -4.92
C LEU A 126 -26.69 23.89 -5.30
N THR A 127 -26.99 25.11 -4.86
CA THR A 127 -26.21 26.28 -5.26
C THR A 127 -26.12 27.29 -4.13
N GLY A 128 -24.88 27.68 -3.80
CA GLY A 128 -24.56 28.87 -3.03
C GLY A 128 -23.80 29.91 -3.87
N ASP A 129 -23.26 30.92 -3.19
CA ASP A 129 -22.35 31.90 -3.78
C ASP A 129 -20.90 31.58 -3.38
N ALA A 130 -19.91 32.01 -4.16
CA ALA A 130 -18.48 31.74 -3.88
C ALA A 130 -18.03 32.21 -2.48
N ASP A 131 -18.50 33.38 -2.03
CA ASP A 131 -18.19 33.92 -0.69
C ASP A 131 -19.19 33.50 0.39
N ARG A 132 -20.29 32.84 -0.01
CA ARG A 132 -21.38 32.42 0.87
C ARG A 132 -21.92 31.08 0.37
N PRO A 133 -21.18 29.98 0.63
CA PRO A 133 -21.62 28.66 0.20
C PRO A 133 -22.93 28.28 0.88
N LEU A 134 -23.70 27.43 0.22
CA LEU A 134 -24.80 26.70 0.86
C LEU A 134 -24.20 25.58 1.70
N THR A 135 -24.53 25.49 2.99
CA THR A 135 -24.05 24.41 3.87
C THR A 135 -25.14 23.36 4.07
N LEU A 136 -24.85 22.09 3.81
CA LEU A 136 -25.66 20.93 4.20
C LEU A 136 -24.89 20.19 5.30
N VAL A 137 -25.49 20.08 6.49
CA VAL A 137 -24.85 19.47 7.65
C VAL A 137 -25.75 18.43 8.30
N GLY A 138 -25.20 17.25 8.60
CA GLY A 138 -25.87 16.28 9.48
C GLY A 138 -25.87 16.82 10.91
N TRP A 139 -27.04 16.97 11.53
CA TRP A 139 -27.20 17.75 12.75
C TRP A 139 -27.96 17.00 13.84
N ASP A 140 -27.29 16.83 14.98
CA ASP A 140 -27.86 16.32 16.23
C ASP A 140 -28.51 17.51 16.96
N ALA A 141 -29.85 17.58 16.90
CA ALA A 141 -30.61 18.66 17.48
C ALA A 141 -30.55 18.66 19.02
N GLU A 142 -30.51 17.47 19.64
CA GLU A 142 -30.43 17.33 21.10
C GLU A 142 -29.06 17.78 21.63
N GLY A 143 -27.99 17.37 20.95
CA GLY A 143 -26.62 17.75 21.26
C GLY A 143 -26.22 19.15 20.76
N ALA A 144 -27.06 19.79 19.94
CA ALA A 144 -26.83 21.08 19.31
C ALA A 144 -25.47 21.17 18.57
N ARG A 145 -25.14 20.13 17.79
CA ARG A 145 -23.84 19.97 17.13
C ARG A 145 -23.96 19.17 15.83
N PRO A 146 -22.96 19.24 14.93
CA PRO A 146 -22.88 18.31 13.82
C PRO A 146 -22.79 16.86 14.33
N ASP A 147 -23.50 15.96 13.66
CA ASP A 147 -23.51 14.54 13.98
C ASP A 147 -22.25 13.86 13.44
N THR A 148 -21.35 13.48 14.34
CA THR A 148 -20.10 12.80 13.98
C THR A 148 -20.16 11.29 14.20
N THR A 149 -21.28 10.76 14.68
CA THR A 149 -21.44 9.33 14.93
C THR A 149 -21.81 8.64 13.62
N THR A 150 -21.19 7.49 13.34
CA THR A 150 -21.41 6.76 12.08
C THR A 150 -22.02 5.38 12.30
N THR A 151 -22.19 4.95 13.55
CA THR A 151 -22.62 3.60 13.92
C THR A 151 -24.13 3.46 13.99
N ASP A 152 -24.85 4.54 14.30
CA ASP A 152 -26.31 4.66 14.39
C ASP A 152 -26.98 5.16 13.09
N GLY A 153 -26.17 5.52 12.10
CA GLY A 153 -26.64 6.12 10.86
C GLY A 153 -26.40 7.62 10.86
N ARG A 154 -26.44 8.23 9.68
CA ARG A 154 -26.17 9.66 9.55
C ARG A 154 -26.83 10.22 8.30
N ALA A 155 -27.24 11.49 8.37
CA ALA A 155 -27.84 12.17 7.24
C ALA A 155 -26.96 12.13 5.99
N TYR A 156 -27.55 12.02 4.80
CA TYR A 156 -26.78 11.89 3.56
C TYR A 156 -27.52 12.40 2.31
N VAL A 157 -26.75 12.67 1.25
CA VAL A 157 -27.22 13.13 -0.06
C VAL A 157 -26.87 12.10 -1.13
N ARG A 158 -27.83 11.77 -2.00
CA ARG A 158 -27.61 10.78 -3.05
C ARG A 158 -28.34 11.08 -4.35
N ALA A 159 -27.65 10.93 -5.48
CA ALA A 159 -28.27 10.70 -6.77
C ALA A 159 -28.26 9.20 -7.10
N ARG A 160 -29.44 8.62 -7.31
CA ARG A 160 -29.64 7.23 -7.73
C ARG A 160 -30.35 7.23 -9.08
N ASN A 161 -29.67 6.77 -10.14
CA ASN A 161 -30.16 6.85 -11.52
C ASN A 161 -30.67 8.26 -11.87
N GLY A 162 -30.04 9.29 -11.32
CA GLY A 162 -30.46 10.69 -11.43
C GLY A 162 -29.26 11.61 -11.49
N THR A 163 -29.48 12.91 -11.40
CA THR A 163 -28.42 13.90 -11.51
C THR A 163 -28.28 14.71 -10.23
N ILE A 164 -27.04 14.98 -9.83
CA ILE A 164 -26.73 16.02 -8.84
C ILE A 164 -25.82 17.08 -9.48
N THR A 165 -26.14 18.34 -9.24
CA THR A 165 -25.27 19.48 -9.54
C THR A 165 -25.11 20.29 -8.28
N ALA A 166 -23.87 20.48 -7.84
CA ALA A 166 -23.52 21.25 -6.66
C ALA A 166 -22.48 22.31 -7.02
N ALA A 167 -22.79 23.58 -6.74
CA ALA A 167 -21.89 24.70 -7.00
C ALA A 167 -21.80 25.61 -5.77
N ASN A 168 -20.58 25.83 -5.24
CA ASN A 168 -20.35 26.58 -4.00
C ASN A 168 -21.17 26.00 -2.82
N VAL A 169 -20.95 24.71 -2.54
CA VAL A 169 -21.70 23.97 -1.51
C VAL A 169 -20.72 23.33 -0.53
N ALA A 170 -20.99 23.47 0.76
CA ALA A 170 -20.30 22.75 1.82
C ALA A 170 -21.17 21.58 2.30
N PHE A 171 -20.62 20.38 2.26
CA PHE A 171 -21.18 19.16 2.86
C PHE A 171 -20.39 18.86 4.12
N ASP A 172 -21.07 18.80 5.27
CA ASP A 172 -20.44 18.63 6.57
C ASP A 172 -21.08 17.48 7.33
N SER A 173 -20.24 16.56 7.82
CA SER A 173 -20.65 15.50 8.75
C SER A 173 -21.83 14.69 8.21
N LEU A 174 -21.68 14.19 6.97
CA LEU A 174 -22.71 13.38 6.31
C LEU A 174 -22.25 11.93 6.11
N GLY A 175 -23.21 11.02 6.18
CA GLY A 175 -23.14 9.65 5.73
C GLY A 175 -22.44 8.68 6.67
N PHE A 176 -22.69 7.40 6.44
CA PHE A 176 -22.31 6.31 7.33
C PHE A 176 -22.11 5.02 6.55
N TRP A 177 -21.20 4.18 7.06
CA TRP A 177 -20.91 2.82 6.60
C TRP A 177 -20.69 2.68 5.08
N SER A 178 -21.70 2.23 4.33
CA SER A 178 -21.52 1.86 2.91
C SER A 178 -21.40 3.08 2.00
N GLY A 179 -20.71 2.92 0.87
CA GLY A 179 -20.54 4.00 -0.11
C GLY A 179 -21.84 4.68 -0.59
N ARG A 180 -22.94 3.93 -0.76
CA ARG A 180 -24.24 4.52 -1.18
C ARG A 180 -24.88 5.43 -0.13
N THR A 181 -24.49 5.28 1.13
CA THR A 181 -24.87 6.12 2.27
C THR A 181 -23.67 6.92 2.78
N GLY A 182 -22.55 6.95 2.06
CA GLY A 182 -21.25 7.45 2.54
C GLY A 182 -21.15 8.96 2.71
N GLY A 183 -22.19 9.73 2.39
CA GLY A 183 -22.24 11.17 2.60
C GLY A 183 -22.82 11.84 1.38
N VAL A 184 -22.00 11.97 0.33
CA VAL A 184 -22.45 12.37 -1.01
C VAL A 184 -22.19 11.22 -1.97
N ALA A 185 -23.25 10.71 -2.59
CA ALA A 185 -23.17 9.55 -3.48
C ALA A 185 -23.86 9.78 -4.83
N VAL A 186 -23.22 9.34 -5.91
CA VAL A 186 -23.82 9.22 -7.24
C VAL A 186 -23.75 7.75 -7.65
N THR A 187 -24.91 7.15 -7.84
CA THR A 187 -25.05 5.71 -8.07
C THR A 187 -25.95 5.45 -9.26
N ALA A 188 -25.56 4.53 -10.12
CA ALA A 188 -26.33 4.10 -11.27
C ALA A 188 -26.52 2.58 -11.25
N THR A 189 -27.71 2.12 -11.66
CA THR A 189 -27.96 0.70 -11.96
C THR A 189 -27.45 0.32 -13.33
N ASP A 190 -27.56 1.27 -14.28
CA ASP A 190 -27.09 1.13 -15.65
C ASP A 190 -26.22 2.33 -16.03
N SER A 191 -25.16 2.09 -16.82
CA SER A 191 -24.25 3.16 -17.25
C SER A 191 -25.01 4.30 -17.96
N GLY A 192 -24.63 5.54 -17.64
CA GLY A 192 -25.26 6.76 -18.17
C GLY A 192 -26.60 7.12 -17.54
N THR A 193 -27.14 6.34 -16.60
CA THR A 193 -28.39 6.70 -15.91
C THR A 193 -28.20 7.67 -14.75
N ALA A 194 -26.97 7.88 -14.30
CA ALA A 194 -26.67 8.86 -13.27
C ALA A 194 -25.46 9.71 -13.65
N ALA A 195 -25.50 10.98 -13.26
CA ALA A 195 -24.46 11.98 -13.54
C ALA A 195 -24.26 12.91 -12.34
N GLY A 196 -23.09 13.54 -12.28
CA GLY A 196 -22.70 14.42 -11.19
C GLY A 196 -21.79 15.55 -11.66
N SER A 197 -22.02 16.75 -11.16
CA SER A 197 -21.10 17.88 -11.34
C SER A 197 -20.95 18.64 -10.03
N PHE A 198 -19.72 18.73 -9.56
CA PHE A 198 -19.35 19.35 -8.29
C PHE A 198 -18.32 20.44 -8.60
N SER A 199 -18.68 21.69 -8.37
CA SER A 199 -17.81 22.83 -8.63
C SER A 199 -17.67 23.67 -7.36
N HIS A 200 -16.44 23.88 -6.92
CA HIS A 200 -16.15 24.65 -5.70
C HIS A 200 -16.90 24.11 -4.47
N THR A 201 -16.88 22.79 -4.28
CA THR A 201 -17.52 22.14 -3.14
C THR A 201 -16.53 21.85 -2.02
N ILE A 202 -17.00 21.91 -0.79
CA ILE A 202 -16.25 21.55 0.41
C ILE A 202 -16.90 20.30 1.00
N HIS A 203 -16.12 19.27 1.30
CA HIS A 203 -16.58 18.03 1.90
C HIS A 203 -15.80 17.80 3.18
N PHE A 204 -16.44 17.95 4.34
CA PHE A 204 -15.78 17.88 5.64
C PHE A 204 -16.38 16.78 6.51
N GLY A 205 -15.55 15.83 6.96
CA GLY A 205 -15.99 14.82 7.95
C GLY A 205 -17.01 13.80 7.43
N LEU A 206 -17.10 13.63 6.11
CA LEU A 206 -17.98 12.64 5.49
C LEU A 206 -17.45 11.21 5.69
N GLN A 207 -18.33 10.20 5.66
CA GLN A 207 -17.86 8.80 5.68
C GLN A 207 -16.97 8.50 4.45
N THR A 208 -17.44 8.87 3.28
CA THR A 208 -16.68 8.95 2.02
C THR A 208 -16.95 10.33 1.46
N GLY A 209 -15.91 11.09 1.10
CA GLY A 209 -16.08 12.47 0.63
C GLY A 209 -17.00 12.54 -0.60
N LEU A 210 -16.78 11.68 -1.59
CA LEU A 210 -17.66 11.48 -2.73
C LEU A 210 -17.62 10.03 -3.21
N PHE A 211 -18.78 9.37 -3.24
CA PHE A 211 -18.89 7.98 -3.71
C PHE A 211 -19.55 7.89 -5.09
N LEU A 212 -18.84 7.31 -6.06
CA LEU A 212 -19.24 7.18 -7.46
C LEU A 212 -19.32 5.70 -7.84
N SER A 213 -20.51 5.22 -8.22
CA SER A 213 -20.73 3.80 -8.49
C SER A 213 -21.61 3.57 -9.72
N GLY A 214 -21.05 2.92 -10.75
CA GLY A 214 -21.75 2.65 -12.02
C GLY A 214 -22.05 3.89 -12.86
N VAL A 215 -21.37 5.02 -12.59
CA VAL A 215 -21.67 6.33 -13.20
C VAL A 215 -20.81 6.58 -14.44
N THR A 216 -21.22 7.56 -15.26
CA THR A 216 -20.42 8.02 -16.40
C THR A 216 -20.37 9.54 -16.43
N GLY A 217 -19.20 10.13 -16.68
CA GLY A 217 -19.07 11.57 -16.94
C GLY A 217 -19.21 12.46 -15.70
N VAL A 218 -18.79 11.99 -14.52
CA VAL A 218 -18.81 12.81 -13.30
C VAL A 218 -17.64 13.78 -13.29
N THR A 219 -17.92 15.04 -12.93
CA THR A 219 -16.92 16.11 -12.85
C THR A 219 -16.82 16.66 -11.43
N VAL A 220 -15.59 16.83 -10.95
CA VAL A 220 -15.26 17.52 -9.70
C VAL A 220 -14.20 18.57 -10.02
N ASP A 221 -14.49 19.84 -9.78
CA ASP A 221 -13.60 20.95 -10.11
C ASP A 221 -13.51 21.97 -8.98
N GLY A 222 -12.28 22.31 -8.58
CA GLY A 222 -12.04 23.45 -7.68
C GLY A 222 -12.49 23.27 -6.23
N GLY A 223 -12.53 22.03 -5.71
CA GLY A 223 -13.07 21.73 -4.37
C GLY A 223 -12.05 21.35 -3.30
N GLU A 224 -12.55 21.14 -2.08
CA GLU A 224 -11.79 20.63 -0.93
C GLU A 224 -12.51 19.41 -0.32
N ILE A 225 -11.75 18.35 -0.06
CA ILE A 225 -12.24 17.16 0.65
C ILE A 225 -11.30 16.92 1.83
N ILE A 226 -11.85 16.94 3.04
CA ILE A 226 -11.08 17.01 4.27
C ILE A 226 -11.65 16.01 5.28
N ASN A 227 -10.78 15.22 5.90
CA ASN A 227 -11.17 14.30 6.97
C ASN A 227 -12.27 13.31 6.57
N ALA A 228 -12.22 12.77 5.35
CA ALA A 228 -13.08 11.65 5.02
C ALA A 228 -12.72 10.45 5.91
N VAL A 229 -13.72 9.79 6.50
CA VAL A 229 -13.49 8.64 7.40
C VAL A 229 -12.89 7.46 6.64
N GLU A 230 -13.30 7.25 5.41
CA GLU A 230 -12.73 6.29 4.47
C GLU A 230 -11.97 7.01 3.35
N ASN A 231 -12.45 6.92 2.10
CA ASN A 231 -11.81 7.52 0.95
C ASN A 231 -12.29 8.95 0.74
N GLY A 232 -11.40 9.82 0.24
CA GLY A 232 -11.79 11.15 -0.22
C GLY A 232 -12.78 11.05 -1.38
N ILE A 233 -12.37 10.42 -2.48
CA ILE A 233 -13.24 10.08 -3.61
C ILE A 233 -13.09 8.60 -3.91
N ALA A 234 -14.21 7.88 -4.03
CA ALA A 234 -14.25 6.47 -4.42
C ALA A 234 -14.96 6.29 -5.75
N VAL A 235 -14.28 5.72 -6.75
CA VAL A 235 -14.77 5.45 -8.09
C VAL A 235 -14.84 3.93 -8.30
N THR A 236 -16.04 3.37 -8.32
CA THR A 236 -16.23 1.91 -8.25
C THR A 236 -17.30 1.43 -9.24
N ASN A 237 -17.41 0.10 -9.33
CA ASN A 237 -18.52 -0.61 -9.98
C ASN A 237 -18.69 -0.23 -11.47
N GLY A 238 -17.59 -0.23 -12.22
CA GLY A 238 -17.60 0.06 -13.65
C GLY A 238 -17.85 1.52 -14.01
N SER A 239 -17.56 2.45 -13.10
CA SER A 239 -17.68 3.88 -13.39
C SER A 239 -16.69 4.32 -14.48
N SER A 240 -17.05 5.34 -15.26
CA SER A 240 -16.24 5.76 -16.42
C SER A 240 -16.25 7.27 -16.62
N ASP A 241 -15.18 7.77 -17.26
CA ASP A 241 -15.05 9.16 -17.69
C ASP A 241 -15.20 10.15 -16.52
N THR A 242 -14.58 9.82 -15.39
CA THR A 242 -14.57 10.68 -14.19
C THR A 242 -13.41 11.66 -14.29
N VAL A 243 -13.69 12.94 -14.11
CA VAL A 243 -12.70 14.02 -14.16
C VAL A 243 -12.65 14.73 -12.82
N ILE A 244 -11.46 14.81 -12.22
CA ILE A 244 -11.18 15.51 -10.98
C ILE A 244 -10.10 16.55 -11.27
N SER A 245 -10.43 17.83 -11.17
CA SER A 245 -9.53 18.94 -11.47
C SER A 245 -9.42 19.92 -10.31
N ASN A 246 -8.23 20.51 -10.13
CA ASN A 246 -8.01 21.63 -9.21
C ASN A 246 -8.54 21.39 -7.77
N THR A 247 -8.49 20.14 -7.31
CA THR A 247 -9.13 19.72 -6.06
C THR A 247 -8.10 19.31 -5.03
N THR A 248 -8.31 19.74 -3.79
CA THR A 248 -7.48 19.38 -2.64
C THR A 248 -8.17 18.27 -1.84
N ILE A 249 -7.47 17.16 -1.60
CA ILE A 249 -7.96 16.07 -0.77
C ILE A 249 -6.94 15.79 0.33
N THR A 250 -7.33 15.96 1.59
CA THR A 250 -6.42 15.78 2.73
C THR A 250 -7.01 14.92 3.84
N ARG A 251 -6.13 14.16 4.52
CA ARG A 251 -6.45 13.43 5.76
C ARG A 251 -7.60 12.44 5.60
N SER A 252 -7.60 11.69 4.50
CA SER A 252 -8.56 10.60 4.32
C SER A 252 -8.15 9.38 5.16
N GLY A 253 -9.10 8.72 5.82
CA GLY A 253 -8.85 7.53 6.63
C GLY A 253 -8.49 6.28 5.83
N ALA A 254 -8.67 6.30 4.51
CA ALA A 254 -8.17 5.34 3.55
C ALA A 254 -7.29 6.04 2.49
N SER A 255 -7.65 5.99 1.20
CA SER A 255 -6.91 6.66 0.11
C SER A 255 -7.58 7.99 -0.26
N ALA A 256 -6.81 8.96 -0.76
CA ALA A 256 -7.39 10.25 -1.17
C ALA A 256 -8.33 10.05 -2.37
N ILE A 257 -7.89 9.27 -3.37
CA ILE A 257 -8.71 8.78 -4.48
C ILE A 257 -8.55 7.27 -4.57
N SER A 258 -9.67 6.55 -4.66
CA SER A 258 -9.70 5.11 -4.98
C SER A 258 -10.45 4.84 -6.27
N MET A 259 -9.93 3.94 -7.10
CA MET A 259 -10.58 3.43 -8.30
C MET A 259 -10.56 1.91 -8.30
N ASP A 260 -11.71 1.24 -8.44
CA ASP A 260 -11.77 -0.23 -8.46
C ASP A 260 -12.90 -0.80 -9.35
N LYS A 261 -12.96 -2.13 -9.42
CA LYS A 261 -14.05 -2.92 -10.04
C LYS A 261 -14.37 -2.49 -11.47
N ARG A 262 -13.35 -2.51 -12.34
CA ARG A 262 -13.41 -2.15 -13.78
C ARG A 262 -13.81 -0.70 -14.05
N SER A 263 -13.66 0.17 -13.08
CA SER A 263 -13.77 1.60 -13.34
C SER A 263 -12.59 2.04 -14.22
N ARG A 264 -12.82 2.97 -15.15
CA ARG A 264 -11.86 3.33 -16.22
C ARG A 264 -11.94 4.81 -16.57
N ASN A 265 -11.01 5.31 -17.37
CA ASN A 265 -10.99 6.69 -17.85
C ASN A 265 -11.09 7.71 -16.68
N LEU A 266 -10.24 7.53 -15.66
CA LEU A 266 -10.14 8.46 -14.54
C LEU A 266 -9.06 9.50 -14.87
N THR A 267 -9.45 10.78 -14.93
CA THR A 267 -8.54 11.90 -15.12
C THR A 267 -8.41 12.71 -13.84
N VAL A 268 -7.17 12.88 -13.36
CA VAL A 268 -6.83 13.72 -12.18
C VAL A 268 -5.85 14.80 -12.64
N THR A 269 -6.21 16.07 -12.48
CA THR A 269 -5.40 17.18 -13.01
C THR A 269 -5.30 18.35 -12.05
N GLY A 270 -4.09 18.82 -11.75
CA GLY A 270 -3.93 20.02 -10.91
C GLY A 270 -4.34 19.81 -9.45
N CYS A 271 -4.31 18.57 -8.94
CA CYS A 271 -4.81 18.24 -7.61
C CYS A 271 -3.70 18.23 -6.55
N MET A 272 -4.09 18.35 -5.27
CA MET A 272 -3.24 18.13 -4.11
C MET A 272 -3.79 16.99 -3.26
N LEU A 273 -3.05 15.89 -3.13
CA LEU A 273 -3.47 14.67 -2.43
C LEU A 273 -2.52 14.39 -1.27
N ALA A 274 -2.95 14.64 -0.04
CA ALA A 274 -2.04 14.61 1.10
C ALA A 274 -2.57 13.89 2.35
N ASP A 275 -1.63 13.38 3.15
CA ASP A 275 -1.84 12.89 4.52
C ASP A 275 -2.91 11.80 4.66
N SER A 276 -3.13 10.98 3.63
CA SER A 276 -4.07 9.86 3.68
C SER A 276 -3.44 8.65 4.37
N GLN A 277 -4.25 7.85 5.07
CA GLN A 277 -3.76 6.67 5.80
C GLN A 277 -3.33 5.51 4.89
N ARG A 278 -3.65 5.60 3.60
CA ARG A 278 -3.18 4.69 2.56
C ARG A 278 -2.38 5.46 1.50
N PHE A 279 -2.94 5.61 0.30
CA PHE A 279 -2.28 6.22 -0.83
C PHE A 279 -2.93 7.56 -1.18
N GLY A 280 -2.20 8.43 -1.86
CA GLY A 280 -2.80 9.56 -2.56
C GLY A 280 -3.76 9.07 -3.63
N VAL A 281 -3.31 8.14 -4.49
CA VAL A 281 -4.17 7.44 -5.45
C VAL A 281 -3.96 5.94 -5.35
N GLU A 282 -5.05 5.20 -5.21
CA GLU A 282 -5.04 3.74 -5.29
C GLU A 282 -6.01 3.27 -6.37
N ALA A 283 -5.48 2.68 -7.44
CA ALA A 283 -6.26 2.27 -8.58
C ALA A 283 -6.04 0.78 -8.89
N ASP A 284 -7.13 0.02 -8.94
CA ASP A 284 -7.15 -1.41 -9.25
C ASP A 284 -8.05 -1.66 -10.47
N GLY A 285 -7.40 -1.89 -11.60
CA GLY A 285 -8.01 -2.20 -12.89
C GLY A 285 -8.15 -3.69 -13.17
N SER A 286 -7.86 -4.56 -12.20
CA SER A 286 -7.91 -6.01 -12.38
C SER A 286 -9.25 -6.47 -12.95
N ALA A 287 -9.20 -7.46 -13.84
CA ALA A 287 -10.40 -8.08 -14.37
C ALA A 287 -11.27 -8.65 -13.24
N LEU A 288 -12.59 -8.60 -13.40
CA LEU A 288 -13.52 -9.19 -12.42
C LEU A 288 -13.57 -10.73 -12.52
N ALA A 289 -12.97 -11.29 -13.57
CA ALA A 289 -12.86 -12.73 -13.77
C ALA A 289 -11.65 -13.06 -14.66
N ASP A 290 -11.05 -14.23 -14.40
CA ASP A 290 -9.92 -14.76 -15.18
C ASP A 290 -10.38 -15.70 -16.33
N GLY A 291 -11.69 -15.81 -16.56
CA GLY A 291 -12.27 -16.66 -17.58
C GLY A 291 -13.80 -16.62 -17.65
N PRO A 292 -14.42 -17.43 -18.54
CA PRO A 292 -15.86 -17.49 -18.70
C PRO A 292 -16.54 -17.78 -17.35
N ASN A 293 -17.43 -16.90 -16.95
CA ASN A 293 -18.10 -16.96 -15.65
C ASN A 293 -19.63 -16.81 -15.82
N PRO A 294 -20.44 -17.40 -14.93
CA PRO A 294 -21.89 -17.38 -15.02
C PRO A 294 -22.51 -15.97 -15.00
N GLU A 295 -21.81 -15.02 -14.37
CA GLU A 295 -22.25 -13.63 -14.22
C GLU A 295 -21.90 -12.75 -15.43
N GLY A 296 -21.15 -13.28 -16.41
CA GLY A 296 -20.75 -12.54 -17.61
C GLY A 296 -19.76 -11.41 -17.35
N TYR A 297 -19.05 -11.42 -16.21
CA TYR A 297 -18.02 -10.43 -15.92
C TYR A 297 -16.95 -10.39 -17.01
N GLY A 298 -16.57 -9.18 -17.41
CA GLY A 298 -15.56 -8.97 -18.44
C GLY A 298 -14.17 -9.42 -17.99
N LEU A 299 -13.35 -9.79 -18.98
CA LEU A 299 -11.97 -10.26 -18.80
C LEU A 299 -10.93 -9.16 -19.03
N ASP A 300 -11.35 -8.02 -19.61
CA ASP A 300 -10.44 -6.93 -19.93
C ASP A 300 -10.05 -6.14 -18.67
N HIS A 301 -8.83 -5.62 -18.63
CA HIS A 301 -8.40 -4.72 -17.57
C HIS A 301 -9.05 -3.34 -17.72
N ALA A 302 -8.96 -2.51 -16.68
CA ALA A 302 -9.26 -1.11 -16.81
C ALA A 302 -8.20 -0.41 -17.66
N ALA A 303 -8.60 0.69 -18.31
CA ALA A 303 -7.70 1.51 -19.09
C ALA A 303 -7.93 3.01 -18.80
N GLY A 304 -6.96 3.84 -19.17
CA GLY A 304 -7.12 5.30 -19.17
C GLY A 304 -7.10 5.90 -17.77
N LEU A 305 -6.06 5.62 -16.99
CA LEU A 305 -5.76 6.41 -15.79
C LEU A 305 -4.79 7.54 -16.18
N THR A 306 -5.25 8.79 -16.13
CA THR A 306 -4.41 9.96 -16.43
C THR A 306 -4.27 10.81 -15.18
N ILE A 307 -3.04 11.00 -14.71
CA ILE A 307 -2.71 11.88 -13.59
C ILE A 307 -1.71 12.91 -14.09
N THR A 308 -2.11 14.18 -14.08
CA THR A 308 -1.30 15.28 -14.65
C THR A 308 -1.18 16.44 -13.68
N ALA A 309 -0.01 17.08 -13.62
CA ALA A 309 0.23 18.30 -12.85
C ALA A 309 -0.26 18.21 -11.38
N THR A 310 -0.08 17.05 -10.75
CA THR A 310 -0.68 16.71 -9.45
C THR A 310 0.42 16.53 -8.41
N SER A 311 0.22 17.12 -7.23
CA SER A 311 1.11 16.97 -6.07
C SER A 311 0.56 15.93 -5.10
N VAL A 312 1.41 14.98 -4.69
CA VAL A 312 1.04 13.89 -3.76
C VAL A 312 2.09 13.82 -2.65
N SER A 313 1.66 13.87 -1.38
CA SER A 313 2.62 13.90 -0.27
C SER A 313 2.11 13.38 1.06
N GLY A 314 3.00 12.77 1.84
CA GLY A 314 2.75 12.45 3.25
C GLY A 314 1.75 11.33 3.48
N ASN A 315 1.51 10.48 2.49
CA ASN A 315 0.56 9.37 2.58
C ASN A 315 1.23 8.14 3.23
N ALA A 316 0.51 7.44 4.10
CA ALA A 316 1.14 6.47 4.99
C ALA A 316 1.59 5.17 4.31
N ARG A 317 1.03 4.82 3.14
CA ARG A 317 1.40 3.60 2.38
C ARG A 317 2.21 3.89 1.12
N GLY A 318 2.15 5.10 0.58
CA GLY A 318 2.83 5.52 -0.65
C GLY A 318 2.04 6.57 -1.42
N GLY A 319 2.60 7.06 -2.52
CA GLY A 319 1.98 8.15 -3.26
C GLY A 319 0.87 7.66 -4.17
N ILE A 320 1.25 6.96 -5.23
CA ILE A 320 0.32 6.44 -6.24
C ILE A 320 0.59 4.95 -6.42
N ARG A 321 -0.46 4.14 -6.37
CA ARG A 321 -0.44 2.72 -6.70
C ARG A 321 -1.45 2.43 -7.79
N ALA A 322 -0.99 1.84 -8.89
CA ALA A 322 -1.83 1.38 -10.00
C ALA A 322 -1.58 -0.09 -10.28
N VAL A 323 -2.66 -0.87 -10.30
CA VAL A 323 -2.64 -2.32 -10.51
C VAL A 323 -3.48 -2.67 -11.72
N ALA A 324 -2.88 -3.36 -12.69
CA ALA A 324 -3.52 -3.85 -13.90
C ALA A 324 -4.32 -2.78 -14.66
N ILE A 325 -3.64 -1.69 -15.08
CA ILE A 325 -4.25 -0.58 -15.82
C ILE A 325 -3.49 -0.34 -17.11
N ASP A 326 -4.18 -0.50 -18.24
CA ASP A 326 -3.64 -0.21 -19.57
C ASP A 326 -3.74 1.29 -19.91
N ALA A 327 -2.90 1.77 -20.83
CA ALA A 327 -2.92 3.16 -21.32
C ALA A 327 -2.91 4.18 -20.16
N ALA A 328 -2.00 3.99 -19.20
CA ALA A 328 -1.90 4.82 -18.00
C ALA A 328 -0.85 5.92 -18.20
N GLU A 329 -1.20 7.16 -17.87
CA GLU A 329 -0.35 8.34 -18.05
C GLU A 329 -0.13 9.08 -16.73
N TYR A 330 1.14 9.31 -16.38
CA TYR A 330 1.59 10.01 -15.19
C TYR A 330 2.55 11.12 -15.61
N VAL A 331 2.04 12.35 -15.71
CA VAL A 331 2.76 13.47 -16.34
C VAL A 331 2.84 14.67 -15.39
N GLU A 332 3.97 15.37 -15.33
CA GLU A 332 4.11 16.57 -14.50
C GLU A 332 3.78 16.33 -13.01
N LEU A 333 4.13 15.14 -12.49
CA LEU A 333 3.88 14.79 -11.10
C LEU A 333 4.92 15.42 -10.15
N SER A 334 4.47 15.76 -8.94
CA SER A 334 5.34 16.10 -7.81
C SER A 334 4.96 15.20 -6.63
N VAL A 335 5.66 14.09 -6.46
CA VAL A 335 5.37 13.11 -5.40
C VAL A 335 6.51 13.07 -4.38
N GLU A 336 6.17 13.26 -3.11
CA GLU A 336 7.12 13.18 -1.98
C GLU A 336 6.58 12.27 -0.88
N GLU A 337 7.19 11.11 -0.70
CA GLU A 337 6.68 10.07 0.18
C GLU A 337 7.76 9.44 1.06
N HIS A 338 7.32 8.83 2.17
CA HIS A 338 8.21 7.96 2.93
C HIS A 338 8.35 6.59 2.29
N ALA A 339 7.23 6.00 1.86
CA ALA A 339 7.19 4.74 1.14
C ALA A 339 7.45 4.96 -0.36
N THR A 340 7.01 4.03 -1.22
CA THR A 340 7.14 4.16 -2.66
C THR A 340 6.33 5.35 -3.19
N ALA A 341 6.95 6.20 -4.01
CA ALA A 341 6.25 7.36 -4.58
C ALA A 341 5.30 6.94 -5.71
N LEU A 342 5.75 6.12 -6.67
CA LEU A 342 4.90 5.54 -7.71
C LEU A 342 5.12 4.03 -7.84
N GLU A 343 4.05 3.25 -7.67
CA GLU A 343 4.02 1.80 -7.81
C GLU A 343 3.09 1.39 -8.95
N LEU A 344 3.65 0.72 -9.95
CA LEU A 344 2.95 0.24 -11.14
C LEU A 344 3.07 -1.29 -11.18
N LEU A 345 1.94 -1.98 -11.03
CA LEU A 345 1.86 -3.43 -11.02
C LEU A 345 0.99 -3.89 -12.19
N GLY A 346 1.52 -4.81 -12.99
CA GLY A 346 0.78 -5.39 -14.11
C GLY A 346 -0.18 -6.51 -13.68
N PRO A 347 -0.80 -7.19 -14.66
CA PRO A 347 -0.60 -7.03 -16.11
C PRO A 347 -1.10 -5.68 -16.64
N ALA A 348 -0.26 -4.92 -17.33
CA ALA A 348 -0.59 -3.60 -17.89
C ALA A 348 0.21 -3.32 -19.17
N ASP A 349 -0.38 -2.61 -20.13
CA ASP A 349 0.26 -2.21 -21.39
C ASP A 349 0.19 -0.69 -21.62
N ASP A 350 1.14 -0.13 -22.37
CA ASP A 350 1.19 1.30 -22.75
C ASP A 350 1.16 2.24 -21.52
N VAL A 351 2.23 2.18 -20.70
CA VAL A 351 2.34 3.02 -19.49
C VAL A 351 3.36 4.12 -19.69
N ARG A 352 2.95 5.38 -19.53
CA ARG A 352 3.81 6.55 -19.67
C ARG A 352 4.01 7.28 -18.35
N VAL A 353 5.26 7.47 -17.95
CA VAL A 353 5.67 8.29 -16.81
C VAL A 353 6.60 9.39 -17.32
N ALA A 354 6.20 10.66 -17.23
CA ALA A 354 6.93 11.75 -17.86
C ALA A 354 6.99 13.07 -17.06
N ASP A 355 8.09 13.79 -17.23
CA ASP A 355 8.22 15.22 -16.92
C ASP A 355 7.89 15.62 -15.47
N GLY A 356 8.36 14.88 -14.46
CA GLY A 356 8.02 15.12 -13.05
C GLY A 356 9.13 14.77 -12.05
N THR A 357 8.80 14.90 -10.77
CA THR A 357 9.67 14.53 -9.64
C THR A 357 9.00 13.48 -8.76
N LEU A 358 9.69 12.37 -8.54
CA LEU A 358 9.29 11.34 -7.58
C LEU A 358 10.39 11.19 -6.52
N THR A 359 10.04 11.43 -5.27
CA THR A 359 10.96 11.36 -4.13
C THR A 359 10.43 10.39 -3.10
N SER A 360 11.27 9.43 -2.70
CA SER A 360 11.02 8.52 -1.60
C SER A 360 12.14 8.64 -0.55
N THR A 361 11.77 8.84 0.72
CA THR A 361 12.74 8.96 1.83
C THR A 361 13.03 7.62 2.53
N GLY A 362 12.23 6.59 2.32
CA GLY A 362 12.35 5.27 2.95
C GLY A 362 12.21 4.08 2.00
N GLY A 363 11.98 4.31 0.71
CA GLY A 363 11.80 3.27 -0.30
C GLY A 363 12.41 3.65 -1.65
N VAL A 364 11.75 3.22 -2.73
CA VAL A 364 12.09 3.55 -4.12
C VAL A 364 11.18 4.66 -4.65
N ALA A 365 11.68 5.50 -5.53
CA ALA A 365 10.87 6.53 -6.18
C ALA A 365 9.86 5.90 -7.15
N LEU A 366 10.29 4.90 -7.91
CA LEU A 366 9.48 4.24 -8.93
C LEU A 366 9.67 2.72 -8.86
N SER A 367 8.56 2.00 -8.78
CA SER A 367 8.52 0.55 -8.87
C SER A 367 7.63 0.13 -10.04
N ILE A 368 8.15 -0.69 -10.96
CA ILE A 368 7.41 -1.26 -12.08
C ILE A 368 7.56 -2.77 -12.04
N ALA A 369 6.47 -3.50 -11.83
CA ALA A 369 6.53 -4.95 -11.66
C ALA A 369 5.32 -5.71 -12.24
N ASP A 370 5.40 -7.04 -12.24
CA ASP A 370 4.29 -7.95 -12.50
C ASP A 370 3.70 -7.89 -13.92
N SER A 371 4.53 -8.03 -14.96
CA SER A 371 4.11 -8.08 -16.38
C SER A 371 3.56 -6.76 -16.92
N VAL A 372 4.20 -5.64 -16.58
CA VAL A 372 4.00 -4.37 -17.30
C VAL A 372 4.76 -4.41 -18.63
N THR A 373 4.10 -4.10 -19.74
CA THR A 373 4.67 -4.03 -21.08
C THR A 373 4.57 -2.61 -21.66
N ASP A 374 5.50 -2.29 -22.56
CA ASP A 374 5.60 -0.99 -23.23
C ASP A 374 5.60 0.23 -22.28
N ALA A 375 6.26 0.11 -21.13
CA ALA A 375 6.40 1.22 -20.20
C ALA A 375 7.50 2.19 -20.64
N VAL A 376 7.20 3.49 -20.68
CA VAL A 376 8.15 4.56 -21.01
C VAL A 376 8.27 5.54 -19.85
N VAL A 377 9.49 5.68 -19.34
CA VAL A 377 9.85 6.64 -18.28
C VAL A 377 10.82 7.67 -18.85
N THR A 378 10.42 8.95 -18.89
CA THR A 378 11.24 9.99 -19.53
C THR A 378 11.17 11.36 -18.87
N GLY A 379 12.27 12.11 -18.86
CA GLY A 379 12.29 13.46 -18.30
C GLY A 379 12.02 13.52 -16.79
N MET A 380 12.17 12.40 -16.07
CA MET A 380 11.87 12.31 -14.64
C MET A 380 13.09 12.66 -13.78
N THR A 381 12.83 13.28 -12.63
CA THR A 381 13.76 13.35 -11.50
C THR A 381 13.34 12.34 -10.43
N LEU A 382 14.13 11.29 -10.24
CA LEU A 382 13.79 10.13 -9.41
C LEU A 382 14.78 10.04 -8.24
N THR A 383 14.32 10.25 -7.01
CA THR A 383 15.16 10.21 -5.82
C THR A 383 14.70 9.14 -4.84
N GLY A 384 15.57 8.21 -4.48
CA GLY A 384 15.30 7.17 -3.47
C GLY A 384 16.45 6.98 -2.48
N THR A 385 16.21 6.24 -1.41
CA THR A 385 17.20 6.06 -0.33
C THR A 385 18.15 4.89 -0.59
N ASP A 386 17.63 3.67 -0.71
CA ASP A 386 18.43 2.46 -0.97
C ASP A 386 18.37 2.01 -2.44
N GLY A 387 17.52 2.66 -3.23
CA GLY A 387 17.45 2.60 -4.68
C GLY A 387 16.38 3.57 -5.18
N ALA A 388 16.49 4.04 -6.42
CA ALA A 388 15.55 5.01 -6.96
C ALA A 388 14.50 4.36 -7.87
N VAL A 389 14.92 3.39 -8.70
CA VAL A 389 14.03 2.67 -9.61
C VAL A 389 14.19 1.16 -9.43
N SER A 390 13.05 0.47 -9.31
CA SER A 390 12.98 -0.99 -9.28
C SER A 390 12.13 -1.50 -10.45
N VAL A 391 12.66 -2.46 -11.20
CA VAL A 391 11.96 -3.12 -12.31
C VAL A 391 12.00 -4.64 -12.11
N ALA A 392 10.86 -5.31 -12.11
CA ALA A 392 10.78 -6.76 -11.93
C ALA A 392 9.74 -7.42 -12.84
N ASP A 393 10.16 -8.39 -13.66
CA ASP A 393 9.28 -9.07 -14.62
C ASP A 393 8.48 -8.09 -15.51
N ALA A 394 9.14 -7.04 -16.03
CA ALA A 394 8.51 -5.98 -16.82
C ALA A 394 9.39 -5.53 -18.01
N ALA A 395 8.76 -4.89 -19.01
CA ALA A 395 9.43 -4.30 -20.17
C ALA A 395 9.38 -2.76 -20.12
N VAL A 396 10.54 -2.11 -19.95
CA VAL A 396 10.62 -0.67 -19.65
C VAL A 396 11.70 0.04 -20.47
N THR A 397 11.36 1.19 -21.04
CA THR A 397 12.30 2.15 -21.63
C THR A 397 12.49 3.33 -20.67
N LEU A 398 13.71 3.51 -20.15
CA LEU A 398 14.10 4.64 -19.30
C LEU A 398 15.04 5.55 -20.05
N THR A 399 14.58 6.76 -20.38
CA THR A 399 15.33 7.65 -21.25
C THR A 399 15.30 9.12 -20.81
N ASP A 400 16.46 9.77 -20.80
CA ASP A 400 16.60 11.19 -20.47
C ASP A 400 16.10 11.52 -19.02
N ASN A 401 16.37 10.64 -18.05
CA ASN A 401 16.01 10.83 -16.64
C ASN A 401 17.21 11.21 -15.77
N THR A 402 16.95 11.93 -14.68
CA THR A 402 17.90 12.16 -13.58
C THR A 402 17.55 11.26 -12.40
N VAL A 403 18.46 10.38 -12.02
CA VAL A 403 18.23 9.38 -10.98
C VAL A 403 19.26 9.53 -9.86
N GLN A 404 18.77 9.76 -8.64
CA GLN A 404 19.60 10.03 -7.49
C GLN A 404 19.32 9.03 -6.36
N VAL A 405 20.39 8.46 -5.81
CA VAL A 405 20.34 7.62 -4.60
C VAL A 405 20.99 8.40 -3.46
N SER A 406 20.22 8.69 -2.42
CA SER A 406 20.69 9.46 -1.25
C SER A 406 21.45 8.60 -0.24
N GLY A 407 21.16 7.29 -0.20
CA GLY A 407 21.87 6.31 0.61
C GLY A 407 22.96 5.57 -0.16
N SER A 408 23.12 4.28 0.14
CA SER A 408 24.07 3.39 -0.55
C SER A 408 23.31 2.24 -1.20
N GLY A 409 23.36 2.11 -2.52
CA GLY A 409 22.49 1.21 -3.28
C GLY A 409 22.76 1.21 -4.78
N HIS A 410 21.69 1.05 -5.57
CA HIS A 410 21.73 1.13 -7.03
C HIS A 410 20.72 2.17 -7.50
N ALA A 411 21.05 2.95 -8.53
CA ALA A 411 20.07 3.86 -9.14
C ALA A 411 18.93 3.06 -9.76
N LEU A 412 19.28 2.00 -10.51
CA LEU A 412 18.33 1.08 -11.13
C LEU A 412 18.62 -0.35 -10.64
N SER A 413 17.59 -1.01 -10.12
CA SER A 413 17.60 -2.45 -9.78
C SER A 413 16.64 -3.18 -10.71
N ILE A 414 17.16 -4.16 -11.45
CA ILE A 414 16.42 -4.87 -12.50
C ILE A 414 16.47 -6.37 -12.20
N ASP A 415 15.32 -6.97 -11.94
CA ASP A 415 15.17 -8.37 -11.56
C ASP A 415 14.14 -9.11 -12.43
N GLY A 416 14.03 -10.42 -12.24
CA GLY A 416 13.09 -11.24 -12.99
C GLY A 416 13.42 -11.35 -14.49
N ALA A 417 12.43 -11.76 -15.28
CA ALA A 417 12.49 -11.80 -16.75
C ALA A 417 12.18 -10.41 -17.35
N SER A 418 12.89 -9.38 -16.88
CA SER A 418 12.69 -7.99 -17.33
C SER A 418 13.44 -7.70 -18.62
N THR A 419 12.89 -6.81 -19.46
CA THR A 419 13.57 -6.23 -20.63
C THR A 419 13.68 -4.72 -20.43
N VAL A 420 14.89 -4.20 -20.24
CA VAL A 420 15.10 -2.78 -19.93
C VAL A 420 16.03 -2.13 -20.94
N SER A 421 15.60 -0.99 -21.49
CA SER A 421 16.46 -0.08 -22.25
C SER A 421 16.66 1.21 -21.47
N ALA A 422 17.86 1.42 -20.96
CA ALA A 422 18.25 2.59 -20.19
C ALA A 422 19.22 3.45 -21.00
N SER A 423 18.77 4.60 -21.52
CA SER A 423 19.60 5.46 -22.34
C SER A 423 19.60 6.93 -21.92
N ARG A 424 20.77 7.60 -22.01
CA ARG A 424 20.92 9.04 -21.72
C ARG A 424 20.42 9.48 -20.34
N ASN A 425 20.48 8.61 -19.34
CA ASN A 425 20.14 8.95 -17.97
C ASN A 425 21.36 9.49 -17.22
N ALA A 426 21.15 10.45 -16.33
CA ALA A 426 22.15 10.91 -15.37
C ALA A 426 21.96 10.15 -14.05
N LEU A 427 22.94 9.34 -13.66
CA LEU A 427 22.87 8.46 -12.49
C LEU A 427 23.86 8.93 -11.42
N ALA A 428 23.35 9.31 -10.26
CA ALA A 428 24.13 9.81 -9.14
C ALA A 428 23.86 9.03 -7.85
N GLY A 429 24.91 8.78 -7.06
CA GLY A 429 24.77 8.05 -5.80
C GLY A 429 26.04 7.33 -5.37
N VAL A 430 25.89 6.45 -4.38
CA VAL A 430 26.97 5.63 -3.83
C VAL A 430 26.57 4.16 -3.89
N GLY A 431 27.46 3.28 -4.35
CA GLY A 431 27.22 1.84 -4.31
C GLY A 431 28.10 1.04 -5.26
N ALA A 432 27.87 -0.27 -5.35
CA ALA A 432 28.70 -1.19 -6.15
C ALA A 432 28.60 -0.93 -7.67
N GLY A 433 27.53 -0.27 -8.11
CA GLY A 433 27.33 0.17 -9.48
C GLY A 433 25.99 0.91 -9.60
N ALA A 434 25.86 1.78 -10.60
CA ALA A 434 24.62 2.56 -10.79
C ALA A 434 23.45 1.67 -11.23
N ILE A 435 23.72 0.65 -12.04
CA ILE A 435 22.72 -0.31 -12.55
C ILE A 435 23.06 -1.71 -12.04
N ALA A 436 22.10 -2.36 -11.39
CA ALA A 436 22.16 -3.77 -11.01
C ALA A 436 21.15 -4.57 -11.80
N SER A 437 21.59 -5.70 -12.37
CA SER A 437 20.76 -6.59 -13.18
C SER A 437 20.87 -8.05 -12.73
N GLY A 438 19.73 -8.70 -12.51
CA GLY A 438 19.62 -10.11 -12.23
C GLY A 438 19.94 -11.00 -13.46
N PRO A 439 20.15 -12.32 -13.27
CA PRO A 439 20.63 -13.22 -14.31
C PRO A 439 19.64 -13.51 -15.45
N ARG A 440 18.36 -13.18 -15.27
CA ARG A 440 17.30 -13.36 -16.28
C ARG A 440 16.87 -12.05 -16.95
N ALA A 441 17.43 -10.92 -16.51
CA ALA A 441 17.12 -9.62 -17.08
C ALA A 441 17.91 -9.42 -18.38
N ASP A 442 17.24 -8.89 -19.40
CA ASP A 442 17.86 -8.37 -20.61
C ASP A 442 17.97 -6.85 -20.49
N VAL A 443 19.18 -6.32 -20.40
CA VAL A 443 19.43 -4.90 -20.13
C VAL A 443 20.34 -4.31 -21.19
N SER A 444 19.84 -3.30 -21.90
CA SER A 444 20.63 -2.44 -22.78
C SER A 444 20.84 -1.09 -22.10
N ALA A 445 22.10 -0.74 -21.83
CA ALA A 445 22.46 0.51 -21.18
C ALA A 445 23.44 1.30 -22.06
N GLU A 446 22.98 2.41 -22.66
CA GLU A 446 23.77 3.19 -23.62
C GLU A 446 23.73 4.69 -23.33
N GLY A 447 24.91 5.33 -23.30
CA GLY A 447 25.01 6.78 -23.17
C GLY A 447 24.54 7.37 -21.83
N ASN A 448 24.45 6.55 -20.77
CA ASN A 448 24.19 7.04 -19.41
C ASN A 448 25.42 7.74 -18.83
N ASP A 449 25.21 8.82 -18.07
CA ASP A 449 26.24 9.55 -17.34
C ASP A 449 26.30 9.07 -15.89
N GLU A 450 27.37 8.35 -15.55
CA GLU A 450 27.66 7.85 -14.20
C GLU A 450 28.81 8.63 -13.53
N SER A 451 29.17 9.81 -14.04
CA SER A 451 30.30 10.60 -13.50
C SER A 451 30.12 11.06 -12.06
N ALA A 452 28.86 11.14 -11.61
CA ALA A 452 28.47 11.43 -10.24
C ALA A 452 28.27 10.17 -9.37
N TRP A 453 28.62 8.98 -9.87
CA TRP A 453 28.53 7.72 -9.12
C TRP A 453 29.82 7.42 -8.36
N THR A 454 29.71 7.15 -7.05
CA THR A 454 30.85 6.75 -6.23
C THR A 454 30.81 5.25 -5.93
N TYR A 455 31.85 4.53 -6.37
CA TYR A 455 31.97 3.10 -6.13
C TYR A 455 32.21 2.79 -4.65
N GLU A 456 31.40 1.89 -4.09
CA GLU A 456 31.57 1.33 -2.74
C GLU A 456 31.44 -0.21 -2.80
N LEU A 457 32.40 -0.93 -2.23
CA LEU A 457 32.34 -2.41 -2.18
C LEU A 457 31.18 -2.87 -1.27
N GLU A 458 30.37 -3.81 -1.75
CA GLU A 458 29.28 -4.42 -0.97
C GLU A 458 29.78 -5.07 0.33
N ALA A 459 30.97 -5.70 0.30
CA ALA A 459 31.58 -6.29 1.48
C ALA A 459 31.92 -5.22 2.54
N VAL A 460 32.38 -4.04 2.10
CA VAL A 460 32.68 -2.90 2.98
C VAL A 460 31.37 -2.32 3.53
N LYS A 461 30.32 -2.21 2.71
CA LYS A 461 28.96 -1.83 3.15
C LYS A 461 28.43 -2.77 4.24
N TRP A 462 28.52 -4.09 4.04
CA TRP A 462 28.09 -5.08 5.04
C TRP A 462 28.87 -4.92 6.35
N LEU A 463 30.19 -4.73 6.26
CA LEU A 463 31.09 -4.52 7.40
C LEU A 463 30.79 -3.21 8.15
N ASN A 464 30.47 -2.14 7.44
CA ASN A 464 30.09 -0.85 8.03
C ASN A 464 28.73 -0.90 8.73
N ARG A 465 27.78 -1.67 8.20
CA ARG A 465 26.46 -1.89 8.81
C ARG A 465 26.50 -2.87 10.00
N HIS A 466 27.48 -3.77 10.04
CA HIS A 466 27.68 -4.75 11.12
C HIS A 466 29.04 -4.53 11.79
N PRO A 467 29.14 -3.72 12.85
CA PRO A 467 30.44 -3.39 13.47
C PRO A 467 31.22 -4.61 13.99
N MET A 468 30.54 -5.70 14.34
CA MET A 468 31.20 -6.98 14.67
C MET A 468 31.83 -7.68 13.46
N GLY A 469 31.39 -7.36 12.24
CA GLY A 469 31.95 -7.87 11.00
C GLY A 469 33.42 -7.48 10.82
N TRP A 470 33.80 -6.24 11.17
CA TRP A 470 35.19 -5.80 11.15
C TRP A 470 36.07 -6.62 12.11
N MET A 471 35.53 -6.98 13.28
CA MET A 471 36.23 -7.83 14.25
C MET A 471 36.42 -9.25 13.72
N TRP A 472 35.40 -9.85 13.10
CA TRP A 472 35.53 -11.17 12.48
C TRP A 472 36.47 -11.18 11.27
N ALA A 473 36.43 -10.14 10.44
CA ALA A 473 37.37 -9.97 9.34
C ALA A 473 38.81 -9.95 9.87
N LEU A 474 39.06 -9.23 10.97
CA LEU A 474 40.37 -9.18 11.62
C LEU A 474 40.79 -10.54 12.22
N VAL A 475 39.87 -11.30 12.82
CA VAL A 475 40.15 -12.66 13.30
C VAL A 475 40.51 -13.61 12.15
N LEU A 476 39.84 -13.49 11.00
CA LEU A 476 40.07 -14.33 9.82
C LEU A 476 41.39 -14.05 9.09
N VAL A 477 42.03 -12.90 9.33
CA VAL A 477 43.38 -12.61 8.83
C VAL A 477 44.41 -13.61 9.38
N ILE A 478 44.25 -14.05 10.63
CA ILE A 478 45.19 -14.96 11.31
C ILE A 478 45.29 -16.31 10.57
N PRO A 479 44.19 -17.06 10.31
CA PRO A 479 44.28 -18.30 9.53
C PRO A 479 44.64 -18.05 8.06
N ALA A 480 44.21 -16.95 7.45
CA ALA A 480 44.53 -16.62 6.06
C ALA A 480 46.05 -16.48 5.82
N ILE A 481 46.80 -15.95 6.79
CA ILE A 481 48.27 -15.85 6.74
C ILE A 481 48.94 -17.11 7.30
N GLY A 482 48.40 -17.68 8.38
CA GLY A 482 49.00 -18.81 9.09
C GLY A 482 48.97 -20.12 8.31
N VAL A 483 47.87 -20.43 7.61
CA VAL A 483 47.69 -21.70 6.89
C VAL A 483 48.66 -21.84 5.71
N PRO A 484 48.88 -20.84 4.84
CA PRO A 484 49.89 -20.91 3.78
C PRO A 484 51.32 -21.09 4.31
N LEU A 485 51.67 -20.44 5.43
CA LEU A 485 52.98 -20.58 6.06
C LEU A 485 53.20 -22.00 6.61
N ILE A 486 52.19 -22.57 7.27
CA ILE A 486 52.23 -23.94 7.78
C ILE A 486 52.30 -24.95 6.61
N ALA A 487 51.51 -24.74 5.55
CA ALA A 487 51.54 -25.58 4.36
C ALA A 487 52.92 -25.55 3.67
N ARG A 488 53.53 -24.36 3.54
CA ARG A 488 54.87 -24.18 2.98
C ARG A 488 55.95 -24.83 3.85
N ARG A 489 55.84 -24.72 5.17
CA ARG A 489 56.73 -25.40 6.13
C ARG A 489 56.62 -26.92 5.99
N ASN A 490 55.40 -27.45 5.87
CA ASN A 490 55.16 -28.88 5.74
C ASN A 490 55.63 -29.45 4.40
N ARG A 491 55.63 -28.65 3.31
CA ARG A 491 56.25 -29.05 2.03
C ARG A 491 57.78 -29.18 2.18
N LYS A 492 58.44 -28.21 2.80
CA LYS A 492 59.90 -28.28 3.08
C LYS A 492 60.28 -29.47 3.97
N HIS A 493 59.47 -29.81 4.97
CA HIS A 493 59.71 -30.99 5.80
C HIS A 493 59.56 -32.31 5.05
N ARG A 494 58.70 -32.38 4.02
CA ARG A 494 58.59 -33.56 3.15
C ARG A 494 59.78 -33.70 2.22
N GLU A 495 60.28 -32.60 1.66
CA GLU A 495 61.51 -32.58 0.85
C GLU A 495 62.73 -33.02 1.69
N LEU A 496 62.84 -32.55 2.94
CA LEU A 496 63.89 -32.97 3.86
C LEU A 496 63.79 -34.47 4.24
N ARG A 497 62.58 -35.00 4.41
CA ARG A 497 62.37 -36.45 4.64
C ARG A 497 62.77 -37.28 3.43
N ALA A 498 62.42 -36.84 2.22
CA ALA A 498 62.82 -37.52 0.99
C ALA A 498 64.35 -37.56 0.82
N LEU A 499 65.04 -36.46 1.14
CA LEU A 499 66.52 -36.42 1.13
C LEU A 499 67.15 -37.31 2.21
N PHE A 500 66.52 -37.41 3.39
CA PHE A 500 66.97 -38.34 4.45
C PHE A 500 66.75 -39.80 4.06
N GLU A 501 65.62 -40.12 3.43
CA GLU A 501 65.27 -41.46 2.97
C GLU A 501 66.21 -41.91 1.84
N ASP A 502 66.55 -41.02 0.91
CA ASP A 502 67.53 -41.26 -0.14
C ASP A 502 68.95 -41.43 0.42
N ALA A 503 69.32 -40.65 1.44
CA ALA A 503 70.61 -40.80 2.14
C ALA A 503 70.71 -42.13 2.92
N VAL A 504 69.63 -42.58 3.57
CA VAL A 504 69.57 -43.86 4.30
C VAL A 504 69.62 -45.05 3.35
N ILE A 505 68.92 -45.00 2.20
CA ILE A 505 68.98 -46.03 1.16
C ILE A 505 70.39 -46.11 0.57
N ARG A 506 71.05 -44.97 0.35
CA ARG A 506 72.42 -44.91 -0.17
C ARG A 506 73.47 -45.43 0.82
N PHE A 507 73.28 -45.18 2.11
CA PHE A 507 74.13 -45.72 3.18
C PHE A 507 73.91 -47.23 3.36
N GLY A 508 72.67 -47.71 3.25
CA GLY A 508 72.34 -49.14 3.26
C GLY A 508 72.91 -49.91 2.06
N ALA A 509 72.90 -49.31 0.86
CA ALA A 509 73.51 -49.89 -0.33
C ALA A 509 75.04 -50.02 -0.22
N ALA A 510 75.72 -48.99 0.31
CA ALA A 510 77.16 -49.03 0.57
C ALA A 510 77.55 -50.05 1.65
N GLN A 511 76.68 -50.28 2.64
CA GLN A 511 76.91 -51.28 3.68
C GLN A 511 76.71 -52.71 3.17
N ILE A 512 75.78 -52.94 2.24
CA ILE A 512 75.59 -54.25 1.59
C ILE A 512 76.76 -54.59 0.65
N GLU A 513 77.35 -53.62 -0.06
CA GLU A 513 78.58 -53.82 -0.84
C GLU A 513 79.77 -54.28 0.03
N SER A 514 79.86 -53.79 1.27
CA SER A 514 80.91 -54.23 2.22
C SER A 514 80.75 -55.67 2.74
N TYR A 515 79.54 -56.24 2.65
CA TYR A 515 79.27 -57.64 3.01
C TYR A 515 79.47 -58.63 1.85
N GLN A 516 79.47 -58.17 0.59
CA GLN A 516 79.63 -59.02 -0.60
C GLN A 516 81.11 -59.24 -1.01
N GLN A 517 82.06 -58.45 -0.49
CA GLN A 517 83.50 -58.65 -0.70
C GLN A 517 84.23 -59.14 0.57
N GLY A 518 84.06 -60.43 0.89
CA GLY A 518 85.10 -61.24 1.57
C GLY A 518 85.11 -61.33 3.10
N GLY A 519 84.62 -62.46 3.63
CA GLY A 519 85.41 -63.39 4.47
C GLY A 519 85.82 -63.05 5.93
N ALA A 520 85.04 -63.57 6.88
CA ALA A 520 85.40 -64.21 8.16
C ALA A 520 86.40 -63.56 9.18
N MET A 521 85.82 -62.99 10.27
CA MET A 521 85.99 -63.25 11.73
C MET A 521 87.41 -63.31 12.39
N PRO A 522 87.64 -62.75 13.60
CA PRO A 522 87.12 -63.38 14.83
C PRO A 522 86.65 -62.46 15.98
N VAL A 523 85.84 -63.10 16.81
CA VAL A 523 85.35 -62.74 18.15
C VAL A 523 86.51 -62.48 19.12
N SER A 524 86.39 -61.43 19.94
CA SER A 524 87.05 -61.37 21.25
C SER A 524 86.19 -60.61 22.25
N GLY A 525 86.06 -61.20 23.43
CA GLY A 525 85.02 -60.91 24.41
C GLY A 525 85.19 -59.59 25.15
N VAL A 526 84.05 -59.04 25.55
CA VAL A 526 83.92 -58.24 26.76
C VAL A 526 82.79 -58.84 27.59
N ARG A 527 83.06 -58.92 28.89
CA ARG A 527 82.34 -59.66 29.93
C ARG A 527 80.93 -59.10 30.24
N PRO A 528 80.08 -59.89 30.93
CA PRO A 528 78.68 -59.59 31.15
C PRO A 528 78.51 -58.51 32.23
N VAL A 529 77.63 -57.55 31.99
CA VAL A 529 77.02 -56.74 33.04
C VAL A 529 75.62 -57.30 33.29
N GLU A 530 75.42 -57.67 34.56
CA GLU A 530 74.21 -58.21 35.17
C GLU A 530 72.98 -57.31 34.94
N PRO A 531 71.83 -57.85 34.51
CA PRO A 531 70.60 -57.08 34.37
C PRO A 531 69.83 -57.04 35.71
N GLU A 532 69.63 -55.84 36.25
CA GLU A 532 68.59 -55.62 37.27
C GLU A 532 67.20 -55.68 36.62
N PRO A 533 66.20 -56.31 37.26
CA PRO A 533 64.97 -56.72 36.61
C PRO A 533 63.92 -55.62 36.64
N VAL A 534 63.26 -55.36 35.51
CA VAL A 534 61.96 -54.66 35.49
C VAL A 534 60.98 -55.50 34.67
N PRO A 535 59.75 -55.72 35.19
CA PRO A 535 59.08 -57.00 35.08
C PRO A 535 58.22 -57.17 33.84
N THR A 536 58.12 -58.44 33.47
CA THR A 536 57.25 -59.06 32.47
C THR A 536 55.80 -58.63 32.63
N ALA A 537 55.19 -58.24 31.51
CA ALA A 537 53.75 -58.21 31.38
C ALA A 537 53.16 -59.61 31.64
N SER A 538 52.16 -59.68 32.51
CA SER A 538 51.19 -60.78 32.53
C SER A 538 49.81 -60.25 32.12
N PRO A 539 48.98 -61.10 31.51
CA PRO A 539 47.84 -60.70 30.69
C PRO A 539 46.49 -60.80 31.42
N VAL A 540 45.44 -60.29 30.75
CA VAL A 540 43.99 -60.45 31.03
C VAL A 540 43.52 -59.52 32.17
N GLU A 541 42.55 -58.62 31.96
CA GLU A 541 41.12 -58.98 31.92
C GLU A 541 40.25 -57.89 31.25
N SER A 542 39.31 -58.35 30.45
CA SER A 542 38.30 -57.61 29.72
C SER A 542 37.06 -57.35 30.57
N GLU A 543 36.63 -56.09 30.69
CA GLU A 543 35.26 -55.74 31.10
C GLU A 543 34.71 -54.54 30.29
N PRO A 544 33.37 -54.45 30.13
CA PRO A 544 32.69 -53.79 29.02
C PRO A 544 32.35 -52.30 29.29
N PRO A 545 31.84 -51.55 28.28
CA PRO A 545 31.53 -50.13 28.45
C PRO A 545 30.31 -49.91 29.36
N THR A 546 30.49 -49.10 30.40
CA THR A 546 29.41 -48.61 31.25
C THR A 546 28.54 -47.63 30.48
N ALA A 547 27.27 -47.99 30.37
CA ALA A 547 26.19 -47.18 29.87
C ALA A 547 26.03 -45.87 30.65
N ILE A 548 25.82 -44.77 29.93
CA ILE A 548 25.22 -43.56 30.50
C ILE A 548 23.72 -43.87 30.64
N SER A 549 23.26 -44.01 31.88
CA SER A 549 21.85 -44.14 32.20
C SER A 549 21.06 -42.91 31.73
N SER A 550 20.01 -43.20 30.99
CA SER A 550 18.85 -42.35 30.78
C SER A 550 18.10 -42.17 32.11
N ASP A 551 18.39 -41.12 32.86
CA ASP A 551 17.50 -40.64 33.93
C ASP A 551 17.83 -39.19 34.32
N SER A 552 17.37 -38.23 33.50
CA SER A 552 17.23 -36.79 33.80
C SER A 552 16.52 -36.02 32.66
N LEU A 553 15.48 -36.60 32.06
CA LEU A 553 14.68 -35.93 31.01
C LEU A 553 13.20 -35.74 31.36
N HIS A 554 12.84 -35.80 32.65
CA HIS A 554 11.51 -35.40 33.10
C HIS A 554 11.55 -34.78 34.51
N GLN A 555 11.80 -33.47 34.58
CA GLN A 555 11.15 -32.60 35.57
C GLN A 555 11.38 -31.13 35.22
N ALA A 556 10.35 -30.32 35.47
CA ALA A 556 10.28 -28.86 35.31
C ALA A 556 9.89 -28.33 33.92
N ALA A 557 8.82 -28.88 33.36
CA ALA A 557 7.76 -28.02 32.86
C ALA A 557 6.77 -27.80 34.02
N SER A 558 6.36 -26.54 34.21
CA SER A 558 5.35 -26.02 35.17
C SER A 558 5.92 -25.50 36.49
N GLU A 559 6.16 -24.19 36.54
CA GLU A 559 5.64 -23.24 37.56
C GLU A 559 6.15 -21.83 37.21
N HIS A 560 5.26 -20.96 36.70
CA HIS A 560 4.74 -19.78 37.41
C HIS A 560 5.80 -18.68 37.63
N ALA A 561 5.82 -17.66 36.77
CA ALA A 561 5.11 -16.39 36.97
C ALA A 561 5.71 -15.55 38.13
N LEU A 562 6.45 -14.49 37.75
CA LEU A 562 6.54 -13.16 38.40
C LEU A 562 7.85 -12.47 37.92
N ARG A 563 7.73 -11.50 37.02
CA ARG A 563 8.76 -10.47 36.82
C ARG A 563 8.13 -9.09 37.12
N PRO A 564 8.77 -8.25 37.94
CA PRO A 564 8.24 -6.93 38.26
C PRO A 564 8.47 -5.94 37.12
N SER A 565 7.50 -5.05 36.95
CA SER A 565 7.48 -3.90 36.05
C SER A 565 8.51 -2.84 36.44
N LEU A 566 9.23 -2.32 35.44
CA LEU A 566 10.05 -1.11 35.55
C LEU A 566 9.18 0.13 35.25
N PRO A 567 9.37 1.26 35.96
CA PRO A 567 8.55 2.46 35.80
C PRO A 567 8.89 3.27 34.53
N PRO A 568 7.95 4.09 34.01
CA PRO A 568 8.14 4.86 32.79
C PRO A 568 9.12 6.04 32.99
N GLN A 569 9.99 6.26 32.01
CA GLN A 569 10.86 7.44 31.92
C GLN A 569 10.08 8.64 31.35
N PRO A 570 10.32 9.87 31.81
CA PRO A 570 9.54 11.05 31.42
C PRO A 570 9.93 11.59 30.03
N HIS A 571 8.91 12.04 29.30
CA HIS A 571 8.99 12.74 28.02
C HIS A 571 9.84 14.03 28.13
N ARG A 572 10.74 14.25 27.15
CA ARG A 572 11.36 15.56 26.89
C ARG A 572 10.57 16.29 25.81
N GLU A 573 10.09 17.49 26.13
CA GLU A 573 9.47 18.43 25.20
C GLU A 573 10.49 18.97 24.16
N PRO A 574 10.05 19.27 22.92
CA PRO A 574 10.86 19.98 21.94
C PRO A 574 10.79 21.51 22.14
N THR A 575 11.94 22.16 21.99
CA THR A 575 12.12 23.62 22.06
C THR A 575 11.70 24.27 20.73
N PRO A 576 11.04 25.45 20.70
CA PRO A 576 10.64 26.11 19.45
C PRO A 576 11.80 26.90 18.80
N PRO A 577 11.83 27.05 17.45
CA PRO A 577 12.86 27.82 16.76
C PRO A 577 12.57 29.33 16.74
N VAL A 578 13.65 30.11 16.69
CA VAL A 578 13.73 31.57 16.51
C VAL A 578 13.77 31.91 15.02
#